data_AF-A0A957VLJ5-F1
#
_entry.id   AF-A0A957VLJ5-F1
#
_cell.length_a   1.000
_cell.length_b   1.000
_cell.length_c   1.000
_cell.angle_alpha   90.00
_cell.angle_beta   90.00
_cell.angle_gamma   90.00
#
_symmetry.space_group_name_H-M   'P 1'
#
loop_
_entity.id
_entity.type
_entity.pdbx_description
1 polymer ?
#
loop_
_entity_poly.entity_id
_entity_poly.type
_entity_poly.pdbx_seq_one_letter_code
_entity_poly.pdbx_strand_id
1 'polypeptide(L)'
;MTPDFDAKLNAYAELIVKVGLNLQPGQRLYIGRETPFAARPLVHHIARQAYAAGAELVDVMWGDEELNRLRLDEGPAGSFDIVSHWPTAAALEFAERGDAMLRIVGSDPDLMVGVNETDLSTLLAATVRAGRPASEYISRSAINWSL
;
A
#
# COMPACT_ATOMS: atom_id res chain seq x y z
N MET A 1 -21.56 0.13 11.20
CA MET A 1 -21.34 -1.05 10.33
C MET A 1 -22.42 -2.07 10.65
N THR A 2 -23.16 -2.59 9.67
CA THR A 2 -24.15 -3.65 9.95
C THR A 2 -23.43 -4.98 10.18
N PRO A 3 -23.96 -5.89 11.01
CA PRO A 3 -23.34 -7.20 11.26
C PRO A 3 -23.09 -8.01 9.97
N ASP A 4 -23.98 -7.87 8.98
CA ASP A 4 -23.84 -8.51 7.67
C ASP A 4 -22.63 -7.98 6.86
N PHE A 5 -22.38 -6.67 6.92
CA PHE A 5 -21.25 -6.07 6.22
C PHE A 5 -19.90 -6.45 6.85
N ASP A 6 -19.83 -6.51 8.19
CA ASP A 6 -18.63 -6.94 8.89
C ASP A 6 -18.27 -8.40 8.59
N ALA A 7 -19.29 -9.29 8.54
CA ALA A 7 -19.09 -10.69 8.14
C ALA A 7 -18.54 -10.80 6.70
N LYS A 8 -19.05 -9.99 5.77
CA LYS A 8 -18.54 -9.92 4.39
C LYS A 8 -17.11 -9.40 4.33
N LEU A 9 -16.77 -8.37 5.11
CA LEU A 9 -15.40 -7.87 5.21
C LEU A 9 -14.45 -8.94 5.75
N ASN A 10 -14.85 -9.70 6.77
CA ASN A 10 -14.04 -10.77 7.31
C ASN A 10 -13.83 -11.91 6.27
N ALA A 11 -14.89 -12.32 5.56
CA ALA A 11 -14.78 -13.31 4.49
C ALA A 11 -13.88 -12.82 3.33
N TYR A 12 -13.96 -11.53 2.99
CA TYR A 12 -13.10 -10.93 1.98
C TYR A 12 -11.64 -10.88 2.43
N ALA A 13 -11.38 -10.52 3.68
CA ALA A 13 -10.04 -10.56 4.27
C ALA A 13 -9.45 -11.99 4.26
N GLU A 14 -10.26 -13.00 4.57
CA GLU A 14 -9.84 -14.41 4.50
C GLU A 14 -9.46 -14.80 3.05
N LEU A 15 -10.26 -14.39 2.07
CA LEU A 15 -9.97 -14.61 0.65
C LEU A 15 -8.65 -13.96 0.23
N ILE A 16 -8.42 -12.70 0.62
CA ILE A 16 -7.17 -11.98 0.33
C ILE A 16 -5.97 -12.76 0.90
N VAL A 17 -6.03 -13.18 2.16
CA VAL A 17 -4.89 -13.84 2.83
C VAL A 17 -4.64 -15.24 2.28
N LYS A 18 -5.69 -16.07 2.16
CA LYS A 18 -5.54 -17.49 1.82
C LYS A 18 -5.46 -17.75 0.32
N VAL A 19 -6.13 -16.96 -0.50
CA VAL A 19 -6.22 -17.18 -1.94
C VAL A 19 -5.44 -16.13 -2.71
N GLY A 20 -5.64 -14.84 -2.42
CA GLY A 20 -4.95 -13.75 -3.12
C GLY A 20 -3.44 -13.79 -2.89
N LEU A 21 -3.04 -13.86 -1.63
CA LEU A 21 -1.64 -13.90 -1.22
C LEU A 21 -1.13 -15.33 -1.06
N ASN A 22 -1.99 -16.30 -0.76
CA ASN A 22 -1.58 -17.64 -0.32
C ASN A 22 -0.48 -17.55 0.76
N LEU A 23 -0.76 -16.76 1.80
CA LEU A 23 0.22 -16.44 2.84
C LEU A 23 0.67 -17.71 3.56
N GLN A 24 1.98 -17.94 3.62
CA GLN A 24 2.56 -19.09 4.30
C GLN A 24 2.90 -18.77 5.76
N PRO A 25 2.82 -19.76 6.67
CA PRO A 25 3.33 -19.60 8.04
C PRO A 25 4.79 -19.15 8.04
N GLY A 26 5.14 -18.17 8.88
CA GLY A 26 6.48 -17.58 8.94
C GLY A 26 6.71 -16.41 7.98
N GLN A 27 5.86 -16.20 6.97
CA GLN A 27 5.95 -14.99 6.12
C GLN A 27 5.48 -13.76 6.90
N ARG A 28 6.09 -12.60 6.61
CA ARG A 28 5.52 -11.30 6.99
C ARG A 28 4.58 -10.83 5.88
N LEU A 29 3.72 -9.87 6.22
CA LEU A 29 2.82 -9.21 5.29
C LEU A 29 3.05 -7.70 5.35
N TYR A 30 3.39 -7.11 4.21
CA TYR A 30 3.42 -5.66 4.04
C TYR A 30 2.19 -5.19 3.26
N ILE A 31 1.37 -4.33 3.85
CA ILE A 31 0.21 -3.71 3.23
C ILE A 31 0.59 -2.26 2.89
N GLY A 32 0.88 -1.95 1.63
CA GLY A 32 1.51 -0.68 1.31
C GLY A 32 1.24 -0.05 -0.05
N ARG A 33 2.05 1.00 -0.32
CA ARG A 33 1.84 2.04 -1.35
C ARG A 33 0.60 2.89 -1.12
N GLU A 34 0.62 3.62 0.01
CA GLU A 34 -0.39 4.63 0.37
C GLU A 34 -1.79 4.03 0.55
N THR A 35 -1.91 3.08 1.49
CA THR A 35 -3.21 2.49 1.84
C THR A 35 -4.16 3.58 2.33
N PRO A 36 -5.37 3.74 1.75
CA PRO A 36 -6.30 4.77 2.18
C PRO A 36 -6.75 4.55 3.63
N PHE A 37 -6.81 5.61 4.43
CA PHE A 37 -7.33 5.52 5.80
C PHE A 37 -8.78 5.02 5.87
N ALA A 38 -9.58 5.21 4.82
CA ALA A 38 -10.92 4.66 4.72
C ALA A 38 -10.94 3.11 4.75
N ALA A 39 -9.85 2.46 4.31
CA ALA A 39 -9.71 1.01 4.30
C ALA A 39 -9.31 0.40 5.66
N ARG A 40 -9.15 1.21 6.72
CA ARG A 40 -8.76 0.75 8.06
C ARG A 40 -9.55 -0.46 8.59
N PRO A 41 -10.89 -0.51 8.47
CA PRO A 41 -11.63 -1.68 8.95
C PRO A 41 -11.24 -2.98 8.23
N LEU A 42 -11.01 -2.91 6.90
CA LEU A 42 -10.58 -4.06 6.11
C LEU A 42 -9.16 -4.50 6.49
N VAL A 43 -8.23 -3.55 6.66
CA VAL A 43 -6.85 -3.83 7.08
C VAL A 43 -6.80 -4.57 8.41
N HIS A 44 -7.63 -4.19 9.39
CA HIS A 44 -7.70 -4.91 10.66
C HIS A 44 -8.18 -6.36 10.49
N HIS A 45 -9.16 -6.60 9.62
CA HIS A 45 -9.61 -7.96 9.32
C HIS A 45 -8.53 -8.77 8.60
N ILE A 46 -7.82 -8.17 7.65
CA ILE A 46 -6.69 -8.80 6.94
C ILE A 46 -5.59 -9.17 7.95
N ALA A 47 -5.22 -8.26 8.85
CA ALA A 47 -4.21 -8.54 9.86
C ALA A 47 -4.62 -9.71 10.76
N ARG A 48 -5.88 -9.77 11.23
CA ARG A 48 -6.38 -10.91 12.01
C ARG A 48 -6.27 -12.23 11.23
N GLN A 49 -6.66 -12.24 9.97
CA GLN A 49 -6.58 -13.43 9.11
C GLN A 49 -5.13 -13.83 8.81
N ALA A 50 -4.24 -12.86 8.60
CA ALA A 50 -2.82 -13.09 8.38
C ALA A 50 -2.14 -13.72 9.60
N TYR A 51 -2.38 -13.18 10.80
CA TYR A 51 -1.87 -13.78 12.03
C TYR A 51 -2.46 -15.16 12.30
N ALA A 52 -3.76 -15.38 12.01
CA ALA A 52 -4.37 -16.71 12.09
C ALA A 52 -3.75 -17.72 11.10
N ALA A 53 -3.23 -17.25 9.96
CA ALA A 53 -2.49 -18.05 8.98
C ALA A 53 -1.01 -18.26 9.35
N GLY A 54 -0.53 -17.68 10.46
CA GLY A 54 0.84 -17.85 10.95
C GLY A 54 1.82 -16.76 10.49
N ALA A 55 1.34 -15.59 10.10
CA ALA A 55 2.21 -14.46 9.79
C ALA A 55 3.02 -13.98 11.02
N GLU A 56 4.29 -13.64 10.82
CA GLU A 56 5.15 -13.13 11.91
C GLU A 56 4.93 -11.64 12.19
N LEU A 57 4.65 -10.87 11.14
CA LEU A 57 4.48 -9.42 11.20
C LEU A 57 3.49 -8.98 10.12
N VAL A 58 2.65 -8.00 10.46
CA VAL A 58 1.79 -7.30 9.50
C VAL A 58 2.07 -5.81 9.65
N ASP A 59 2.74 -5.21 8.67
CA ASP A 59 3.01 -3.77 8.64
C ASP A 59 2.14 -3.09 7.59
N VAL A 60 1.72 -1.86 7.89
CA VAL A 60 0.87 -1.06 7.02
C VAL A 60 1.50 0.30 6.76
N MET A 61 1.62 0.65 5.49
CA MET A 61 1.92 2.01 5.04
C MET A 61 0.62 2.72 4.69
N TRP A 62 0.19 3.63 5.57
CA TRP A 62 -0.96 4.50 5.32
C TRP A 62 -0.60 5.64 4.37
N GLY A 63 -1.54 5.98 3.50
CA GLY A 63 -1.47 7.14 2.62
C GLY A 63 -2.44 8.23 3.07
N ASP A 64 -2.06 9.46 2.77
CA ASP A 64 -2.89 10.65 2.97
C ASP A 64 -2.90 11.46 1.66
N GLU A 65 -4.00 11.34 0.92
CA GLU A 65 -4.15 11.99 -0.38
C GLU A 65 -4.37 13.50 -0.22
N GLU A 66 -4.97 13.94 0.89
CA GLU A 66 -5.12 15.37 1.21
C GLU A 66 -3.75 16.00 1.50
N LEU A 67 -2.84 15.27 2.16
CA LEU A 67 -1.47 15.76 2.36
C LEU A 67 -0.71 15.89 1.03
N ASN A 68 -0.89 14.94 0.11
CA ASN A 68 -0.32 15.02 -1.24
C ASN A 68 -0.90 16.20 -2.03
N ARG A 69 -2.20 16.47 -1.88
CA ARG A 69 -2.88 17.63 -2.47
C ARG A 69 -2.33 18.95 -1.90
N LEU A 70 -2.29 19.09 -0.58
CA LEU A 70 -1.72 20.25 0.11
C LEU A 70 -0.27 20.50 -0.30
N ARG A 71 0.52 19.43 -0.44
CA ARG A 71 1.90 19.55 -0.93
C ARG A 71 1.92 20.22 -2.30
N LEU A 72 1.07 19.83 -3.24
CA LEU A 72 1.06 20.38 -4.59
C LEU A 72 0.46 21.80 -4.65
N ASP A 73 -0.46 22.13 -3.76
CA ASP A 73 -1.08 23.46 -3.70
C ASP A 73 -0.18 24.51 -3.02
N GLU A 74 0.51 24.13 -1.95
CA GLU A 74 1.24 25.08 -1.08
C GLU A 74 2.77 24.88 -1.08
N GLY A 75 3.24 23.76 -1.61
CA GLY A 75 4.66 23.40 -1.61
C GLY A 75 5.50 24.33 -2.50
N PRO A 76 6.78 24.56 -2.16
CA PRO A 76 7.67 25.33 -3.01
C PRO A 76 7.79 24.71 -4.41
N ALA A 77 7.63 25.53 -5.45
CA ALA A 77 7.85 25.11 -6.82
C ALA A 77 9.25 24.49 -6.98
N GLY A 78 9.33 23.36 -7.70
CA GLY A 78 10.57 22.62 -7.89
C GLY A 78 11.00 21.71 -6.73
N SER A 79 10.25 21.63 -5.63
CA SER A 79 10.53 20.71 -4.51
C SER A 79 9.84 19.34 -4.62
N PHE A 80 9.08 19.11 -5.70
CA PHE A 80 8.24 17.92 -5.87
C PHE A 80 9.03 16.65 -6.21
N ASP A 81 10.33 16.76 -6.49
CA ASP A 81 11.22 15.61 -6.66
C ASP A 81 11.75 15.06 -5.33
N ILE A 82 11.57 15.80 -4.23
CA ILE A 82 12.01 15.43 -2.88
C ILE A 82 11.01 14.46 -2.25
N VAL A 83 11.35 13.17 -2.25
CA VAL A 83 10.53 12.12 -1.61
C VAL A 83 11.29 11.46 -0.46
N SER A 84 10.57 11.04 0.57
CA SER A 84 11.17 10.25 1.65
C SER A 84 11.47 8.82 1.19
N HIS A 85 12.63 8.29 1.60
CA HIS A 85 13.08 6.95 1.19
C HIS A 85 12.61 5.82 2.11
N TRP A 86 12.27 6.12 3.37
CA TRP A 86 11.90 5.10 4.36
C TRP A 86 10.70 4.23 3.93
N PRO A 87 9.63 4.72 3.24
CA PRO A 87 8.53 3.86 2.82
C PRO A 87 8.96 2.83 1.78
N THR A 88 9.84 3.23 0.87
CA THR A 88 10.37 2.37 -0.18
C THR A 88 11.42 1.41 0.35
N ALA A 89 12.17 1.81 1.38
CA ALA A 89 13.10 0.94 2.08
C ALA A 89 12.37 -0.17 2.85
N ALA A 90 11.29 0.16 3.56
CA ALA A 90 10.45 -0.84 4.23
C ALA A 90 9.87 -1.84 3.22
N ALA A 91 9.30 -1.36 2.10
CA ALA A 91 8.82 -2.26 1.06
C ALA A 91 9.95 -3.16 0.52
N LEU A 92 11.13 -2.61 0.25
CA LEU A 92 12.27 -3.39 -0.25
C LEU A 92 12.70 -4.46 0.75
N GLU A 93 12.74 -4.16 2.05
CA GLU A 93 13.10 -5.12 3.10
C GLU A 93 12.19 -6.37 3.10
N PHE A 94 10.88 -6.18 2.90
CA PHE A 94 9.94 -7.29 2.77
C PHE A 94 10.15 -8.06 1.46
N ALA A 95 10.36 -7.35 0.35
CA ALA A 95 10.59 -7.97 -0.95
C ALA A 95 11.87 -8.83 -0.96
N GLU A 96 12.96 -8.34 -0.39
CA GLU A 96 14.25 -9.04 -0.31
C GLU A 96 14.16 -10.32 0.53
N ARG A 97 13.35 -10.32 1.59
CA ARG A 97 13.13 -11.52 2.42
C ARG A 97 12.17 -12.54 1.77
N GLY A 98 11.47 -12.17 0.70
CA GLY A 98 10.46 -13.03 0.06
C GLY A 98 9.10 -13.00 0.76
N ASP A 99 8.78 -11.91 1.45
CA ASP A 99 7.52 -11.74 2.18
C ASP A 99 6.36 -11.31 1.27
N ALA A 100 5.15 -11.51 1.76
CA ALA A 100 3.93 -11.19 1.01
C ALA A 100 3.69 -9.67 0.96
N MET A 101 3.17 -9.20 -0.18
CA MET A 101 2.78 -7.81 -0.35
C MET A 101 1.33 -7.65 -0.76
N LEU A 102 0.62 -6.77 -0.08
CA LEU A 102 -0.72 -6.35 -0.46
C LEU A 102 -0.72 -4.86 -0.78
N ARG A 103 -1.39 -4.49 -1.86
CA ARG A 103 -1.80 -3.12 -2.11
C ARG A 103 -3.30 -3.02 -1.99
N ILE A 104 -3.80 -1.97 -1.36
CA ILE A 104 -5.22 -1.64 -1.32
C ILE A 104 -5.37 -0.27 -1.97
N VAL A 105 -6.18 -0.18 -3.02
CA VAL A 105 -6.43 1.06 -3.74
C VAL A 105 -7.87 1.50 -3.54
N GLY A 106 -8.07 2.80 -3.35
CA GLY A 106 -9.39 3.38 -3.14
C GLY A 106 -9.32 4.91 -3.09
N SER A 107 -8.48 5.48 -3.95
CA SER A 107 -8.22 6.92 -4.02
C SER A 107 -9.36 7.67 -4.69
N ASP A 108 -9.59 8.91 -4.27
CA ASP A 108 -10.57 9.78 -4.92
C ASP A 108 -10.00 10.26 -6.28
N PRO A 109 -10.61 9.87 -7.42
CA PRO A 109 -10.10 10.26 -8.74
C PRO A 109 -10.17 11.76 -9.00
N ASP A 110 -11.04 12.49 -8.29
CA ASP A 110 -11.27 13.91 -8.51
C ASP A 110 -10.39 14.78 -7.59
N LEU A 111 -9.70 14.20 -6.60
CA LEU A 111 -8.93 14.96 -5.62
C LEU A 111 -7.80 15.79 -6.23
N MET A 112 -7.26 15.38 -7.36
CA MET A 112 -6.15 16.07 -8.03
C MET A 112 -6.62 17.03 -9.13
N VAL A 113 -7.94 17.21 -9.30
CA VAL A 113 -8.48 18.16 -10.28
C VAL A 113 -8.00 19.58 -9.95
N GLY A 114 -7.48 20.25 -10.98
CA GLY A 114 -7.00 21.63 -10.90
C GLY A 114 -5.54 21.79 -10.44
N VAL A 115 -4.86 20.70 -10.07
CA VAL A 115 -3.43 20.74 -9.74
C VAL A 115 -2.59 20.98 -11.00
N ASN A 116 -1.46 21.67 -10.85
CA ASN A 116 -0.49 21.85 -11.93
C ASN A 116 0.03 20.49 -12.43
N GLU A 117 -0.16 20.21 -13.73
CA GLU A 117 0.20 18.92 -14.34
C GLU A 117 1.71 18.62 -14.27
N THR A 118 2.56 19.64 -14.38
CA THR A 118 4.03 19.47 -14.36
C THR A 118 4.51 19.09 -12.96
N ASP A 119 3.97 19.74 -11.95
CA ASP A 119 4.31 19.48 -10.54
C ASP A 119 3.80 18.09 -10.11
N LEU A 120 2.56 17.75 -10.48
CA LEU A 120 1.99 16.42 -10.28
C LEU A 120 2.84 15.34 -10.97
N SER A 121 3.20 15.54 -12.24
CA SER A 121 4.05 14.61 -12.98
C SER A 121 5.41 14.44 -12.32
N THR A 122 6.02 15.52 -11.81
CA THR A 122 7.30 15.48 -11.10
C THR A 122 7.20 14.64 -9.83
N LEU A 123 6.16 14.86 -9.02
CA LEU A 123 5.92 14.11 -7.79
C LEU A 123 5.71 12.62 -8.07
N LEU A 124 4.83 12.29 -9.02
CA LEU A 124 4.56 10.90 -9.41
C LEU A 124 5.82 10.20 -9.92
N ALA A 125 6.60 10.87 -10.78
CA ALA A 125 7.85 10.33 -11.31
C ALA A 125 8.89 10.08 -10.19
N ALA A 126 8.98 10.98 -9.21
CA ALA A 126 9.87 10.80 -8.06
C ALA A 126 9.47 9.60 -7.19
N THR A 127 8.18 9.46 -6.88
CA THR A 127 7.64 8.32 -6.12
C THR A 127 7.82 7.00 -6.87
N VAL A 128 7.59 6.96 -8.19
CA VAL A 128 7.83 5.78 -9.02
C VAL A 128 9.30 5.41 -9.04
N ARG A 129 10.20 6.39 -9.21
CA ARG A 129 11.65 6.16 -9.20
C ARG A 129 12.12 5.59 -7.87
N ALA A 130 11.66 6.14 -6.75
CA ALA A 130 12.02 5.66 -5.42
C ALA A 130 11.51 4.23 -5.16
N GLY A 131 10.30 3.89 -5.63
CA GLY A 131 9.70 2.56 -5.45
C GLY A 131 10.18 1.47 -6.40
N ARG A 132 11.02 1.80 -7.39
CA ARG A 132 11.45 0.85 -8.43
C ARG A 132 12.09 -0.42 -7.86
N PRO A 133 13.02 -0.38 -6.89
CA PRO A 133 13.69 -1.58 -6.39
C PRO A 133 12.71 -2.65 -5.88
N ALA A 134 11.74 -2.28 -5.04
CA ALA A 134 10.73 -3.22 -4.55
C ALA A 134 9.81 -3.72 -5.68
N SER A 135 9.47 -2.87 -6.66
CA SER A 135 8.60 -3.24 -7.78
C SER A 135 9.20 -4.28 -8.73
N GLU A 136 10.53 -4.43 -8.78
CA GLU A 136 11.18 -5.43 -9.61
C GLU A 136 10.93 -6.86 -9.10
N TYR A 137 10.83 -7.04 -7.78
CA TYR A 137 10.47 -8.33 -7.17
C TYR A 137 9.04 -8.74 -7.54
N ILE A 138 8.11 -7.79 -7.48
CA ILE A 138 6.72 -7.96 -7.92
C ILE A 138 6.68 -8.33 -9.41
N SER A 139 7.37 -7.56 -10.26
CA SER A 139 7.35 -7.73 -11.72
C SER A 139 7.94 -9.06 -12.19
N ARG A 140 8.86 -9.64 -11.42
CA ARG A 140 9.49 -10.94 -11.71
C ARG A 140 8.78 -12.11 -11.01
N SER A 141 7.65 -11.86 -10.34
CA SER A 141 6.92 -12.84 -9.54
C SER A 141 7.81 -13.52 -8.49
N ALA A 142 8.78 -12.78 -7.93
CA ALA A 142 9.70 -13.28 -6.92
C ALA A 142 9.04 -13.38 -5.52
N ILE A 143 7.90 -12.71 -5.34
CA ILE A 143 7.10 -12.71 -4.12
C ILE A 143 5.62 -12.89 -4.45
N ASN A 144 4.85 -13.40 -3.49
CA ASN A 144 3.39 -13.40 -3.57
C ASN A 144 2.85 -11.99 -3.31
N TRP A 145 2.05 -11.48 -4.25
CA TRP A 145 1.47 -10.14 -4.17
C TRP A 145 0.02 -10.09 -4.68
N SER A 146 -0.77 -9.17 -4.12
CA SER A 146 -2.16 -8.90 -4.55
C SER A 146 -2.48 -7.41 -4.54
N LEU A 147 -3.50 -7.02 -5.31
CA LEU A 147 -4.05 -5.66 -5.45
C LEU A 147 -5.54 -5.64 -5.10
#